data_AF-A0A6B3EHH7-F1
#
_entry.id   AF-A0A6B3EHH7-F1
#
_cell.length_a   1.000
_cell.length_b   1.000
_cell.length_c   1.000
_cell.angle_alpha   90.00
_cell.angle_beta   90.00
_cell.angle_gamma   90.00
#
_symmetry.space_group_name_H-M   'P 1'
#
loop_
_entity.id
_entity.type
_entity.pdbx_description
1 polymer ?
#
loop_
_entity_poly.entity_id
_entity_poly.type
_entity_poly.pdbx_seq_one_letter_code
_entity_poly.pdbx_strand_id
1 'polypeptide(L)'
;MSDFGWKLHGDGRNLKPGEVVMPDERLTWTRTIGLGAQHVVSMIGACFVAPVLMGLNPSLGLMASGVATLLFLVITRGRVPSYL
;
A
#
# COMPACT_ATOMS: atom_id res chain seq x y z
N MET A 1 -9.68 16.69 20.66
CA MET A 1 -8.36 16.07 20.48
C MET A 1 -8.57 14.79 19.68
N SER A 2 -8.48 14.89 18.35
CA SER A 2 -8.59 13.74 17.45
C SER A 2 -7.58 13.92 16.30
N ASP A 3 -6.31 14.01 16.65
CA ASP A 3 -5.19 14.23 15.70
C ASP A 3 -4.74 12.94 14.98
N PHE A 4 -5.69 12.06 14.63
CA PHE A 4 -5.38 10.76 14.02
C PHE A 4 -6.48 10.27 13.04
N GLY A 5 -6.99 11.16 12.19
CA GLY A 5 -8.07 10.81 11.25
C GLY A 5 -7.84 11.36 9.85
N TRP A 6 -7.53 10.48 8.90
CA TRP A 6 -7.61 10.78 7.45
C TRP A 6 -8.97 11.41 7.12
N LYS A 7 -8.96 12.54 6.40
CA LYS A 7 -10.19 13.21 5.97
C LYS A 7 -10.82 12.43 4.82
N LEU A 8 -12.15 12.28 4.79
CA LEU A 8 -12.82 11.61 3.68
C LEU A 8 -12.80 12.56 2.47
N HIS A 9 -12.28 12.09 1.32
CA HIS A 9 -12.27 12.87 0.08
C HIS A 9 -13.67 12.91 -0.52
N GLY A 10 -14.38 14.04 -0.40
CA GLY A 10 -15.76 14.22 -0.86
C GLY A 10 -16.70 13.13 -0.32
N ASP A 11 -17.41 12.44 -1.21
CA ASP A 11 -18.28 11.29 -0.88
C ASP A 11 -17.53 9.94 -0.80
N GLY A 12 -16.21 9.93 -1.02
CA GLY A 12 -15.37 8.73 -1.09
C GLY A 12 -15.64 7.80 -2.28
N ARG A 13 -16.68 8.08 -3.09
CA ARG A 13 -17.20 7.24 -4.19
C ARG A 13 -17.12 7.88 -5.58
N ASN A 14 -17.22 9.19 -5.71
CA ASN A 14 -17.11 9.86 -7.00
C ASN A 14 -15.84 10.71 -7.00
N LEU A 15 -14.87 10.35 -7.84
CA LEU A 15 -13.79 11.26 -8.22
C LEU A 15 -14.24 11.94 -9.50
N LYS A 16 -14.32 13.27 -9.51
CA LYS A 16 -14.54 13.99 -10.76
C LYS A 16 -13.29 13.84 -11.65
N PRO A 17 -13.43 13.79 -12.98
CA PRO A 17 -12.27 13.78 -13.87
C PRO A 17 -11.37 14.99 -13.59
N GLY A 18 -10.13 14.75 -13.13
CA GLY A 18 -9.17 15.78 -12.74
C GLY A 18 -8.99 16.00 -11.23
N GLU A 19 -9.75 15.30 -10.39
CA GLU A 19 -9.63 15.37 -8.94
C GLU A 19 -8.55 14.40 -8.42
N VAL A 20 -7.55 14.92 -7.71
CA VAL A 20 -6.42 14.16 -7.15
C VAL A 20 -6.65 13.97 -5.66
N VAL A 21 -6.52 12.73 -5.20
CA VAL A 21 -6.65 12.37 -3.78
C VAL A 21 -5.33 12.69 -3.09
N MET A 22 -5.36 13.58 -2.10
CA MET A 22 -4.14 13.93 -1.35
C MET A 22 -3.78 12.83 -0.33
N PRO A 23 -2.51 12.69 0.09
CA PRO A 23 -2.08 11.66 1.04
C PRO A 23 -2.77 11.72 2.42
N ASP A 24 -3.29 12.88 2.80
CA ASP A 24 -4.07 13.13 4.02
C ASP A 24 -5.57 12.82 3.87
N GLU A 25 -6.00 12.48 2.66
CA GLU A 25 -7.38 12.16 2.32
C GLU A 25 -7.57 10.67 2.01
N ARG A 26 -8.73 10.14 2.37
CA ARG A 26 -9.09 8.74 2.13
C ARG A 26 -10.35 8.63 1.27
N LEU A 27 -10.36 7.63 0.39
CA LEU A 27 -11.57 7.15 -0.25
C LEU A 27 -12.39 6.28 0.71
N THR A 28 -13.56 5.83 0.25
CA THR A 28 -14.33 4.80 0.96
C THR A 28 -13.45 3.60 1.26
N TRP A 29 -13.55 3.04 2.47
CA TRP A 29 -12.75 1.90 2.93
C TRP A 29 -12.59 0.75 1.93
N THR A 30 -13.66 0.40 1.21
CA THR A 30 -13.64 -0.64 0.18
C THR A 30 -12.69 -0.31 -0.98
N ARG A 31 -12.64 0.96 -1.40
CA ARG A 31 -11.76 1.42 -2.49
C ARG A 31 -10.33 1.61 -2.01
N THR A 32 -10.13 2.07 -0.77
CA THR A 32 -8.79 2.15 -0.16
C THR A 32 -8.15 0.77 -0.10
N ILE A 33 -8.90 -0.25 0.32
CA ILE A 33 -8.44 -1.65 0.31
C ILE A 33 -8.18 -2.12 -1.13
N GLY A 34 -9.07 -1.79 -2.08
CA GLY A 34 -8.90 -2.14 -3.49
C GLY A 34 -7.62 -1.55 -4.13
N LEU A 35 -7.35 -0.26 -3.90
CA LEU A 35 -6.14 0.41 -4.38
C LEU A 35 -4.87 -0.18 -3.74
N GLY A 36 -4.92 -0.46 -2.42
CA GLY A 36 -3.83 -1.13 -1.73
C GLY A 36 -3.56 -2.53 -2.28
N ALA A 37 -4.61 -3.32 -2.55
CA ALA A 37 -4.48 -4.64 -3.16
C ALA A 37 -3.87 -4.57 -4.57
N GLN A 38 -4.29 -3.61 -5.39
CA GLN A 38 -3.70 -3.37 -6.70
C GLN A 38 -2.20 -3.02 -6.61
N HIS A 39 -1.83 -2.18 -5.66
CA HIS A 39 -0.44 -1.82 -5.42
C HIS A 39 0.42 -3.03 -5.01
N VAL A 40 -0.09 -3.86 -4.10
CA VAL A 40 0.57 -5.09 -3.66
C VAL A 40 0.77 -6.04 -4.84
N VAL A 41 -0.25 -6.28 -5.66
CA VAL A 41 -0.15 -7.13 -6.85
C VAL A 41 0.90 -6.60 -7.83
N SER A 42 1.01 -5.28 -7.98
CA SER A 42 2.01 -4.65 -8.84
C SER A 42 3.45 -4.87 -8.33
N MET A 43 3.71 -4.77 -7.02
CA MET A 43 5.05 -4.99 -6.45
C MET A 43 5.47 -6.47 -6.42
N ILE A 44 4.51 -7.38 -6.30
CA ILE A 44 4.76 -8.83 -6.22
C ILE A 44 5.63 -9.32 -7.40
N GLY A 45 5.47 -8.77 -8.60
CA GLY A 45 6.27 -9.16 -9.76
C GLY A 45 7.79 -9.05 -9.54
N ALA A 46 8.26 -7.94 -8.96
CA ALA A 46 9.68 -7.74 -8.68
C ALA A 46 10.18 -8.64 -7.53
N CYS A 47 9.33 -8.86 -6.51
CA CYS A 47 9.65 -9.69 -5.35
C CYS A 47 9.80 -11.19 -5.67
N PHE A 48 9.17 -11.69 -6.74
CA PHE A 48 9.35 -13.06 -7.22
C PHE A 48 10.55 -13.21 -8.16
N VAL A 49 10.77 -12.23 -9.03
CA VAL A 49 11.80 -12.34 -10.08
C VAL A 49 13.21 -12.37 -9.49
N ALA A 50 13.51 -11.53 -8.48
CA ALA A 50 14.86 -11.48 -7.90
C ALA A 50 15.30 -12.79 -7.18
N PRO A 51 14.48 -13.40 -6.29
CA PRO A 51 14.82 -14.69 -5.67
C PRO A 51 14.92 -15.83 -6.68
N VAL A 52 14.04 -15.87 -7.68
CA VAL A 52 14.05 -16.89 -8.74
C VAL A 52 15.34 -16.81 -9.55
N LEU A 53 15.78 -15.60 -9.92
CA LEU A 53 17.04 -15.39 -10.63
C LEU A 53 18.27 -15.74 -9.77
N MET A 54 18.21 -15.52 -8.45
CA MET A 54 19.27 -15.93 -7.51
C MET A 54 19.27 -17.44 -7.18
N GLY A 55 18.31 -18.23 -7.68
CA GLY A 55 18.18 -19.66 -7.37
C GLY A 55 17.66 -19.94 -5.95
N LEU A 56 17.08 -18.93 -5.29
CA LEU A 56 16.49 -19.05 -3.96
C LEU A 56 15.02 -19.50 -4.05
N ASN A 57 14.49 -20.05 -2.95
CA ASN A 57 13.09 -20.46 -2.91
C ASN A 57 12.17 -19.22 -2.96
N PRO A 58 11.34 -19.05 -4.01
CA PRO A 58 10.48 -17.88 -4.16
C PRO A 58 9.42 -17.76 -3.08
N SER A 59 8.91 -18.87 -2.54
CA SER A 59 7.95 -18.85 -1.44
C SER A 59 8.57 -18.25 -0.18
N LEU A 60 9.85 -18.55 0.09
CA LEU A 60 10.58 -17.96 1.23
C LEU A 60 10.84 -16.46 1.00
N GLY A 61 11.22 -16.09 -0.23
CA GLY A 61 11.41 -14.68 -0.62
C GLY A 61 10.13 -13.85 -0.48
N LEU A 62 8.99 -14.40 -0.93
CA LEU A 62 7.68 -13.76 -0.78
C LEU A 62 7.29 -13.61 0.69
N MET A 63 7.47 -14.66 1.49
CA MET A 63 7.14 -14.62 2.92
C MET A 63 7.99 -13.58 3.65
N ALA A 64 9.30 -13.56 3.38
CA ALA A 64 10.23 -12.57 3.94
C ALA A 64 9.87 -11.14 3.53
N SER A 65 9.53 -10.93 2.25
CA SER A 65 9.10 -9.62 1.75
C SER A 65 7.79 -9.16 2.40
N GLY A 66 6.81 -10.04 2.56
CA GLY A 66 5.54 -9.71 3.23
C GLY A 66 5.74 -9.36 4.70
N VAL A 67 6.59 -10.12 5.40
CA VAL A 67 6.96 -9.85 6.80
C VAL A 67 7.70 -8.51 6.91
N ALA A 68 8.64 -8.22 6.00
CA ALA A 68 9.35 -6.94 5.96
C ALA A 68 8.40 -5.76 5.76
N THR A 69 7.41 -5.88 4.86
CA THR A 69 6.39 -4.85 4.64
C THR A 69 5.52 -4.62 5.88
N LEU A 70 5.08 -5.70 6.55
CA LEU A 70 4.31 -5.59 7.80
C LEU A 70 5.13 -4.92 8.90
N LEU A 71 6.39 -5.32 9.08
CA LEU A 71 7.32 -4.70 10.02
C LEU A 71 7.55 -3.23 9.70
N PHE A 72 7.75 -2.89 8.42
CA PHE A 72 7.92 -1.51 7.98
C PHE A 72 6.72 -0.64 8.37
N LEU A 73 5.50 -1.10 8.09
CA LEU A 73 4.26 -0.37 8.41
C LEU A 73 4.08 -0.19 9.93
N VAL A 74 4.41 -1.21 10.72
CA VAL A 74 4.35 -1.15 12.19
C VAL A 74 5.39 -0.17 12.74
N ILE A 75 6.64 -0.24 12.25
CA ILE A 75 7.74 0.62 12.70
C ILE A 75 7.51 2.08 12.29
N THR A 76 7.09 2.33 11.04
CA THR A 76 6.81 3.70 10.56
C THR A 76 5.46 4.24 11.05
N ARG A 77 4.64 3.44 11.74
CA ARG A 77 3.28 3.81 12.21
C ARG A 77 2.40 4.40 11.09
N GLY A 78 2.62 3.97 9.84
CA GLY A 78 1.92 4.52 8.68
C GLY A 78 2.17 6.01 8.41
N ARG A 79 3.22 6.62 9.01
CA ARG A 79 3.54 8.04 8.81
C ARG A 79 4.40 8.33 7.59
N VAL A 80 5.11 7.33 7.07
CA VAL A 80 5.89 7.49 5.85
C VAL A 80 4.96 7.07 4.71
N PRO A 81 4.45 8.01 3.90
CA PRO A 81 3.78 7.65 2.67
C PRO A 81 4.82 6.88 1.85
N SER A 82 4.57 5.59 1.66
CA SER A 82 5.39 4.71 0.83
C SER A 82 5.22 5.10 -0.63
N TYR A 83 5.56 6.34 -1.00
CA TYR A 83 5.80 6.78 -2.37
C TYR A 83 6.33 8.22 -2.37
N LEU A 84 7.65 8.34 -2.51
CA LEU A 84 8.28 9.37 -3.33
C LEU A 84 8.76 8.64 -4.60
#